data_AF-A0A9W7TT94-F1
#
_entry.id   AF-A0A9W7TT94-F1
#
_cell.length_a   1.000
_cell.length_b   1.000
_cell.length_c   1.000
_cell.angle_alpha   90.00
_cell.angle_beta   90.00
_cell.angle_gamma   90.00
#
_symmetry.space_group_name_H-M   'P 1'
#
loop_
_entity.id
_entity.type
_entity.pdbx_description
1 polymer ?
#
loop_
_entity_poly.entity_id
_entity_poly.type
_entity_poly.pdbx_seq_one_letter_code
_entity_poly.pdbx_strand_id
1 'polypeptide(L)'
;MGKKGDLSNFERGMVVGARRAGLSISQSAQLLGFSRTTISRVYKEWCEKGKTSSMRQSCGRKCLVDARGQRRMGRLIQADRRATLTEITTRYNRGMQQSICEATTRTTLRQMGYNSRRPHRVPLISTTNRKKRLQFARAHQNWTVEDWKNVAWSDES
;
A
#
# COMPACT_ATOMS: atom_id res chain seq x y z
N MET A 1 -2.10 18.19 27.32
CA MET A 1 -1.92 17.50 26.02
C MET A 1 -1.92 18.55 24.91
N GLY A 2 -0.89 18.56 24.04
CA GLY A 2 -0.70 19.62 23.04
C GLY A 2 -1.77 19.58 21.94
N LYS A 3 -2.47 20.71 21.75
CA LYS A 3 -3.66 20.83 20.88
C LYS A 3 -3.37 20.85 19.36
N LYS A 4 -2.10 20.74 18.91
CA LYS A 4 -1.74 20.75 17.48
C LYS A 4 -0.67 19.69 17.17
N GLY A 5 -0.81 19.05 16.00
CA GLY A 5 0.19 18.13 15.43
C GLY A 5 1.51 18.84 15.12
N ASP A 6 2.53 18.07 14.72
CA ASP A 6 3.82 18.64 14.33
C ASP A 6 3.69 19.48 13.04
N LEU A 7 4.57 20.46 12.87
CA LEU A 7 4.54 21.33 11.70
C LEU A 7 5.01 20.57 10.46
N SER A 8 4.36 20.82 9.33
CA SER A 8 4.80 20.32 8.02
C SER A 8 6.18 20.88 7.65
N ASN A 9 6.87 20.19 6.74
CA ASN A 9 8.17 20.66 6.24
C ASN A 9 8.10 22.06 5.62
N PHE A 10 6.98 22.38 4.96
CA PHE A 10 6.74 23.69 4.38
C PHE A 10 6.58 24.77 5.46
N GLU A 11 5.74 24.52 6.48
CA GLU A 11 5.56 25.46 7.59
C GLU A 11 6.85 25.69 8.36
N ARG A 12 7.63 24.63 8.62
CA ARG A 12 8.96 24.75 9.22
C ARG A 12 9.90 25.57 8.34
N GLY A 13 9.77 25.47 7.00
CA GLY A 13 10.50 26.29 6.03
C GLY A 13 10.16 27.76 6.12
N MET A 14 8.87 28.10 6.23
CA MET A 14 8.42 29.48 6.43
C MET A 14 8.98 30.07 7.73
N VAL A 15 9.02 29.29 8.82
CA VAL A 15 9.62 29.73 10.09
C VAL A 15 11.10 30.06 9.92
N VAL A 16 11.87 29.19 9.28
CA VAL A 16 13.30 29.43 9.01
C VAL A 16 13.49 30.65 8.11
N GLY A 17 12.70 30.78 7.05
CA GLY A 17 12.74 31.92 6.12
C GLY A 17 12.47 33.24 6.82
N ALA A 18 11.39 33.33 7.62
CA ALA A 18 11.05 34.52 8.38
C ALA A 18 12.17 34.94 9.34
N ARG A 19 12.80 33.98 10.01
CA ARG A 19 13.91 34.24 10.93
C ARG A 19 15.18 34.69 10.21
N ARG A 20 15.49 34.11 9.04
CA ARG A 20 16.62 34.54 8.21
C ARG A 20 16.40 35.91 7.58
N ALA A 21 15.15 36.31 7.34
CA ALA A 21 14.78 37.65 6.90
C ALA A 21 14.85 38.71 8.02
N GLY A 22 15.31 38.35 9.23
CA GLY A 22 15.53 39.28 10.33
C GLY A 22 14.31 39.52 11.24
N LEU A 23 13.15 38.88 10.97
CA LEU A 23 11.97 39.03 11.83
C LEU A 23 12.21 38.42 13.21
N SER A 24 11.79 39.10 14.26
CA SER A 24 11.85 38.60 15.65
C SER A 24 10.95 37.38 15.86
N ILE A 25 11.19 36.60 16.93
CA ILE A 25 10.37 35.42 17.24
C ILE A 25 8.88 35.78 17.39
N SER A 26 8.58 36.93 17.99
CA SER A 26 7.21 37.42 18.18
C SER A 26 6.58 37.83 16.85
N GLN A 27 7.32 38.52 15.97
CA GLN A 27 6.85 38.91 14.65
C GLN A 27 6.59 37.68 13.76
N SER A 28 7.50 36.71 13.75
CA SER A 28 7.30 35.45 13.01
C SER A 28 6.12 34.64 13.54
N ALA A 29 5.92 34.63 14.87
CA ALA A 29 4.77 33.97 15.50
C ALA A 29 3.43 34.60 15.08
N GLN A 30 3.36 35.94 15.09
CA GLN A 30 2.18 36.69 14.66
C GLN A 30 1.92 36.53 13.16
N LEU A 31 2.96 36.62 12.33
CA LEU A 31 2.87 36.49 10.87
C LEU A 31 2.37 35.11 10.44
N LEU A 32 2.92 34.04 11.04
CA LEU A 32 2.64 32.66 10.65
C LEU A 32 1.52 31.99 11.47
N GLY A 33 0.99 32.67 12.49
CA GLY A 33 -0.06 32.14 13.36
C GLY A 33 0.38 30.96 14.26
N PHE A 34 1.67 30.85 14.56
CA PHE A 34 2.23 29.81 15.42
C PHE A 34 2.63 30.34 16.80
N SER A 35 2.72 29.47 17.81
CA SER A 35 3.20 29.89 19.14
C SER A 35 4.68 30.31 19.09
N ARG A 36 5.06 31.30 19.90
CA ARG A 36 6.47 31.72 20.07
C ARG A 36 7.39 30.55 20.43
N THR A 37 6.89 29.62 21.25
CA THR A 37 7.61 28.37 21.62
C THR A 37 7.88 27.47 20.42
N THR A 38 6.93 27.37 19.49
CA THR A 38 7.08 26.59 18.25
C THR A 38 8.12 27.22 17.34
N ILE A 39 8.03 28.53 17.12
CA ILE A 39 9.02 29.29 16.32
C ILE A 39 10.43 29.09 16.88
N SER A 40 10.59 29.28 18.20
CA SER A 40 11.87 29.12 18.89
C SER A 40 12.43 27.69 18.74
N ARG A 41 11.60 26.67 18.97
CA ARG A 41 12.00 25.26 18.85
C ARG A 41 12.44 24.92 17.42
N VAL A 42 11.64 25.28 16.41
CA VAL A 42 11.94 24.97 15.01
C VAL A 42 13.22 25.67 14.55
N TYR A 43 13.39 26.94 14.91
CA TYR A 43 14.59 27.69 14.53
C TYR A 43 15.84 27.13 15.21
N LYS A 44 15.75 26.76 16.50
CA LYS A 44 16.85 26.09 17.23
C LYS A 44 17.21 24.75 16.58
N GLU A 45 16.22 23.90 16.31
CA GLU A 45 16.43 22.61 15.63
C GLU A 45 17.11 22.79 14.26
N TRP A 46 16.76 23.84 13.52
CA TRP A 46 17.40 24.17 12.25
C TRP A 46 18.84 24.65 12.42
N CYS A 47 19.12 25.54 13.39
CA CYS A 47 20.49 25.99 13.67
C CYS A 47 21.42 24.84 14.07
N GLU A 48 20.91 23.87 14.83
CA GLU A 48 21.70 22.71 15.29
C GLU A 48 21.90 21.66 14.19
N LYS A 49 20.87 21.36 13.40
CA LYS A 49 20.85 20.19 12.48
C LYS A 49 20.96 20.57 11.01
N GLY A 50 20.83 21.85 10.66
CA GLY A 50 20.80 22.35 9.29
C GLY A 50 19.60 21.85 8.46
N LYS A 51 18.60 21.23 9.09
CA LYS A 51 17.47 20.58 8.40
C LYS A 51 16.15 21.09 8.90
N THR A 52 15.26 21.34 7.95
CA THR A 52 13.89 21.81 8.22
C THR A 52 12.92 20.65 8.44
N SER A 53 13.32 19.41 8.12
CA SER A 53 12.50 18.21 8.31
C SER A 53 12.44 17.79 9.78
N SER A 54 11.25 17.44 10.26
CA SER A 54 11.08 16.83 11.58
C SER A 54 11.29 15.30 11.52
N MET A 55 12.12 14.75 12.41
CA MET A 55 12.24 13.29 12.58
C MET A 55 11.08 12.68 13.37
N ARG A 56 10.15 13.48 13.90
CA ARG A 56 8.99 12.95 14.64
C ARG A 56 8.08 12.08 13.78
N GLN A 57 8.07 12.24 12.46
CA GLN A 57 7.33 11.33 11.58
C GLN A 57 7.87 9.89 11.62
N SER A 58 9.14 9.71 12.00
CA SER A 58 9.77 8.39 12.18
C SER A 58 9.68 7.87 13.62
N CYS A 59 9.08 8.63 14.53
CA CYS A 59 8.90 8.21 15.92
C CYS A 59 7.58 7.44 16.07
N GLY A 60 7.60 6.36 16.85
CA GLY A 60 6.44 5.52 17.10
C GLY A 60 6.78 4.05 17.21
N ARG A 61 5.75 3.24 17.47
CA ARG A 61 5.87 1.79 17.54
C ARG A 61 6.15 1.24 16.15
N LYS A 62 7.29 0.54 15.99
CA LYS A 62 7.59 -0.18 14.75
C LYS A 62 6.56 -1.28 14.50
N CYS A 63 6.19 -1.48 13.24
CA CYS A 63 5.35 -2.62 12.86
C CYS A 63 6.06 -3.94 13.19
N LEU A 64 5.31 -4.90 13.74
CA LEU A 64 5.83 -6.22 14.09
C LEU A 64 6.28 -7.00 12.84
N VAL A 65 5.57 -6.80 11.72
CA VAL A 65 5.95 -7.35 10.42
C VAL A 65 6.73 -6.28 9.66
N ASP A 66 8.01 -6.52 9.46
CA ASP A 66 8.91 -5.65 8.71
C ASP A 66 8.83 -5.91 7.20
N ALA A 67 9.60 -5.17 6.41
CA ALA A 67 9.64 -5.34 4.95
C ALA A 67 10.07 -6.76 4.51
N ARG A 68 10.90 -7.45 5.31
CA ARG A 68 11.27 -8.86 5.03
C ARG A 68 10.10 -9.80 5.31
N GLY A 69 9.40 -9.60 6.43
CA GLY A 69 8.19 -10.33 6.79
C GLY A 69 7.09 -10.16 5.74
N GLN A 70 6.86 -8.93 5.26
CA GLN A 70 5.92 -8.65 4.16
C GLN A 70 6.30 -9.43 2.89
N ARG A 71 7.57 -9.42 2.48
CA ARG A 71 8.03 -10.20 1.30
C ARG A 71 7.82 -11.71 1.47
N ARG A 72 7.99 -12.24 2.68
CA ARG A 72 7.71 -13.66 2.98
C ARG A 72 6.21 -13.94 2.90
N MET A 73 5.38 -13.07 3.47
CA MET A 73 3.93 -13.20 3.40
C MET A 73 3.42 -13.16 1.96
N GLY A 74 3.99 -12.29 1.12
CA GLY A 74 3.70 -12.25 -0.32
C GLY A 74 4.02 -13.55 -1.04
N ARG A 75 5.15 -14.20 -0.71
CA ARG A 75 5.49 -15.53 -1.26
C ARG A 75 4.50 -16.61 -0.85
N LEU A 76 4.03 -16.60 0.41
CA LEU A 76 3.02 -17.55 0.88
C LEU A 76 1.71 -17.42 0.09
N ILE A 77 1.29 -16.19 -0.20
CA ILE A 77 0.08 -15.91 -0.99
C ILE A 77 0.25 -16.31 -2.45
N GLN A 78 1.42 -16.04 -3.04
CA GLN A 78 1.68 -16.40 -4.43
C GLN A 78 1.67 -17.91 -4.63
N ALA A 79 2.17 -18.68 -3.66
CA ALA A 79 2.14 -20.14 -3.67
C ALA A 79 0.70 -20.68 -3.57
N ASP A 80 -0.15 -20.04 -2.78
CA ASP A 80 -1.53 -20.47 -2.56
C ASP A 80 -2.47 -19.26 -2.42
N ARG A 81 -3.04 -18.84 -3.55
CA ARG A 81 -3.93 -17.65 -3.61
C ARG A 81 -5.29 -17.88 -2.95
N ARG A 82 -5.61 -19.13 -2.59
CA ARG A 82 -6.87 -19.53 -1.96
C ARG A 82 -6.73 -19.80 -0.47
N ALA A 83 -5.52 -19.73 0.07
CA ALA A 83 -5.27 -19.96 1.48
C ALA A 83 -6.10 -19.05 2.37
N THR A 84 -6.64 -19.61 3.45
CA THR A 84 -7.39 -18.85 4.45
C THR A 84 -6.46 -17.98 5.29
N LEU A 85 -7.02 -16.97 5.97
CA LEU A 85 -6.23 -16.10 6.83
C LEU A 85 -5.52 -16.88 7.96
N THR A 86 -6.20 -17.88 8.52
CA THR A 86 -5.66 -18.77 9.55
C THR A 86 -4.52 -19.60 9.00
N GLU A 87 -4.67 -20.21 7.81
CA GLU A 87 -3.60 -20.96 7.15
C GLU A 87 -2.38 -20.09 6.86
N ILE A 88 -2.59 -18.87 6.34
CA ILE A 88 -1.50 -17.92 6.08
C ILE A 88 -0.78 -17.60 7.38
N THR A 89 -1.52 -17.35 8.47
CA THR A 89 -0.96 -17.01 9.78
C THR A 89 -0.14 -18.18 10.34
N THR A 90 -0.67 -19.40 10.30
CA THR A 90 0.01 -20.62 10.76
C THR A 90 1.26 -20.91 9.94
N ARG A 91 1.17 -20.83 8.61
CA ARG A 91 2.33 -21.00 7.71
C ARG A 91 3.37 -19.90 7.94
N TYR A 92 2.93 -18.66 8.21
CA TYR A 92 3.82 -17.57 8.53
C TYR A 92 4.55 -17.80 9.86
N ASN A 93 3.85 -18.23 10.90
CA ASN A 93 4.46 -18.43 12.21
C ASN A 93 5.42 -19.63 12.28
N ARG A 94 5.32 -20.57 11.34
CA ARG A 94 6.23 -21.71 11.26
C ARG A 94 7.69 -21.24 11.13
N GLY A 95 8.51 -21.57 12.15
CA GLY A 95 9.93 -21.24 12.22
C GLY A 95 10.25 -19.79 12.59
N MET A 96 9.27 -19.01 13.06
CA MET A 96 9.48 -17.64 13.55
C MET A 96 9.65 -17.63 15.07
N GLN A 97 10.59 -16.81 15.56
CA GLN A 97 10.80 -16.57 17.00
C GLN A 97 9.65 -15.78 17.63
N GLN A 98 9.02 -14.89 16.86
CA GLN A 98 7.84 -14.13 17.27
C GLN A 98 6.68 -14.49 16.36
N SER A 99 5.63 -15.06 16.96
CA SER A 99 4.39 -15.36 16.25
C SER A 99 3.53 -14.10 16.12
N ILE A 100 2.76 -14.04 15.03
CA ILE A 100 1.76 -13.00 14.80
C ILE A 100 0.36 -13.58 14.93
N CYS A 101 -0.59 -12.77 15.40
CA CYS A 101 -2.00 -13.12 15.38
C CYS A 101 -2.64 -12.82 14.02
N GLU A 102 -3.80 -13.41 13.75
CA GLU A 102 -4.52 -13.20 12.48
C GLU A 102 -4.87 -11.73 12.20
N ALA A 103 -5.12 -10.93 13.25
CA ALA A 103 -5.41 -9.51 13.10
C ALA A 103 -4.21 -8.74 12.52
N THR A 104 -3.00 -9.09 12.96
CA THR A 104 -1.74 -8.54 12.42
C THR A 104 -1.53 -9.00 10.98
N THR A 105 -1.76 -10.29 10.70
CA THR A 105 -1.73 -10.82 9.33
C THR A 105 -2.67 -10.01 8.43
N ARG A 106 -3.94 -9.87 8.81
CA ARG A 106 -4.96 -9.14 8.03
C ARG A 106 -4.56 -7.69 7.77
N THR A 107 -4.09 -6.99 8.79
CA THR A 107 -3.65 -5.59 8.67
C THR A 107 -2.48 -5.46 7.70
N THR A 108 -1.48 -6.36 7.83
CA THR A 108 -0.32 -6.39 6.95
C THR A 108 -0.73 -6.66 5.51
N LEU A 109 -1.64 -7.61 5.28
CA LEU A 109 -2.16 -7.90 3.94
C LEU A 109 -2.86 -6.72 3.29
N ARG A 110 -3.67 -5.97 4.05
CA ARG A 110 -4.31 -4.75 3.56
C ARG A 110 -3.30 -3.66 3.21
N GLN A 111 -2.27 -3.48 4.04
CA GLN A 111 -1.17 -2.54 3.75
C GLN A 111 -0.41 -2.91 2.48
N MET A 112 -0.28 -4.21 2.19
CA MET A 112 0.31 -4.72 0.95
C MET A 112 -0.65 -4.69 -0.26
N GLY A 113 -1.91 -4.27 -0.08
CA GLY A 113 -2.90 -4.18 -1.15
C GLY A 113 -3.70 -5.47 -1.43
N TYR A 114 -3.54 -6.52 -0.62
CA TYR A 114 -4.30 -7.76 -0.77
C TYR A 114 -5.70 -7.62 -0.17
N ASN A 115 -6.69 -8.10 -0.94
CA ASN A 115 -8.10 -8.10 -0.56
C ASN A 115 -8.71 -9.48 -0.83
N SER A 116 -9.64 -9.89 0.03
CA SER A 116 -10.44 -11.09 -0.21
C SER A 116 -11.40 -10.83 -1.38
N ARG A 117 -11.50 -11.78 -2.31
CA ARG A 117 -12.39 -11.75 -3.47
C ARG A 117 -13.07 -13.11 -3.61
N ARG A 118 -14.34 -13.11 -4.02
CA ARG A 118 -15.04 -14.33 -4.40
C ARG A 118 -14.62 -14.70 -5.84
N PRO A 119 -14.17 -15.95 -6.09
CA PRO A 119 -13.89 -16.39 -7.46
C PRO A 119 -15.15 -16.35 -8.32
N HIS A 120 -15.01 -16.02 -9.61
CA HIS A 120 -16.09 -16.16 -10.57
C HIS A 120 -16.43 -17.64 -10.77
N ARG A 121 -17.73 -17.97 -10.78
CA ARG A 121 -18.22 -19.32 -11.10
C ARG A 121 -18.12 -19.53 -12.60
N VAL A 122 -17.45 -20.60 -13.01
CA VAL A 122 -17.30 -20.99 -14.41
C VAL A 122 -17.66 -22.46 -14.58
N PRO A 123 -18.26 -22.87 -15.71
CA PRO A 123 -18.55 -24.27 -15.96
C PRO A 123 -17.25 -25.08 -16.01
N LEU A 124 -17.33 -26.32 -15.55
CA LEU A 124 -16.19 -27.23 -15.62
C LEU A 124 -15.99 -27.65 -17.08
N ILE A 125 -14.86 -27.28 -17.66
CA ILE A 125 -14.51 -27.66 -19.04
C ILE A 125 -13.51 -28.80 -18.98
N SER A 126 -13.84 -29.92 -19.64
CA SER A 126 -12.93 -31.06 -19.76
C SER A 126 -11.64 -30.67 -20.48
N THR A 127 -10.55 -31.41 -20.22
CA THR A 127 -9.26 -31.18 -20.87
C THR A 127 -9.35 -31.29 -22.40
N THR A 128 -10.14 -32.25 -22.90
CA THR A 128 -10.43 -32.42 -24.33
C THR A 128 -11.15 -31.21 -24.91
N ASN A 129 -12.22 -30.72 -24.26
CA ASN A 129 -12.96 -29.56 -24.74
C ASN A 129 -12.11 -28.29 -24.71
N ARG A 130 -11.24 -28.14 -23.71
CA ARG A 130 -10.28 -27.01 -23.65
C ARG A 130 -9.35 -27.00 -24.86
N LYS A 131 -8.82 -28.17 -25.27
CA LYS A 131 -7.97 -28.30 -26.47
C LYS A 131 -8.75 -27.96 -27.75
N LYS A 132 -9.94 -28.52 -27.94
CA LYS A 132 -10.80 -28.24 -29.11
C LYS A 132 -11.13 -26.74 -29.23
N ARG A 133 -11.52 -26.10 -28.12
CA ARG A 133 -11.81 -24.65 -28.09
C ARG A 133 -10.59 -23.81 -28.44
N LEU A 134 -9.41 -24.15 -27.93
CA LEU A 134 -8.17 -23.44 -28.26
C LEU A 134 -7.78 -23.60 -29.73
N GLN A 135 -7.91 -24.82 -30.28
CA GLN A 135 -7.63 -25.09 -31.68
C GLN A 135 -8.59 -24.32 -32.60
N PHE A 136 -9.89 -24.31 -32.27
CA PHE A 136 -10.89 -23.53 -32.98
C PHE A 136 -10.54 -22.04 -32.98
N ALA A 137 -10.25 -21.47 -31.80
CA ALA A 137 -9.89 -20.05 -31.66
C ALA A 137 -8.63 -19.68 -32.45
N ARG A 138 -7.61 -20.56 -32.48
CA ARG A 138 -6.39 -20.34 -33.28
C ARG A 138 -6.65 -20.42 -34.79
N ALA A 139 -7.43 -21.40 -35.23
CA ALA A 139 -7.75 -21.57 -36.66
C ALA A 139 -8.56 -20.40 -37.21
N HIS A 140 -9.37 -19.75 -36.38
CA HIS A 140 -10.24 -18.63 -36.76
C HIS A 140 -9.74 -17.28 -36.23
N GLN A 141 -8.48 -17.18 -35.78
CA GLN A 141 -7.94 -15.96 -35.16
C GLN A 141 -7.92 -14.76 -36.14
N ASN A 142 -7.69 -15.03 -37.42
CA ASN A 142 -7.56 -14.02 -38.47
C ASN A 142 -8.83 -13.90 -39.32
N TRP A 143 -9.93 -14.54 -38.92
CA TRP A 143 -11.18 -14.45 -39.66
C TRP A 143 -11.75 -13.05 -39.60
N THR A 144 -12.18 -12.56 -40.77
CA THR A 144 -12.84 -11.27 -40.93
C THR A 144 -14.32 -11.38 -40.60
N VAL A 145 -15.00 -10.24 -40.49
CA VAL A 145 -16.44 -10.20 -40.25
C VAL A 145 -17.19 -10.89 -41.38
N GLU A 146 -16.72 -10.77 -42.62
CA GLU A 146 -17.26 -11.42 -43.81
C GLU A 146 -17.17 -12.95 -43.71
N ASP A 147 -16.07 -13.49 -43.18
CA ASP A 147 -15.91 -14.93 -42.98
C ASP A 147 -16.92 -15.47 -41.95
N TRP A 148 -17.14 -14.72 -40.86
CA TRP A 148 -18.13 -15.10 -39.83
C TRP A 148 -19.58 -15.03 -40.32
N LYS A 149 -19.90 -14.14 -41.27
CA LYS A 149 -21.24 -14.06 -41.88
C LYS A 149 -21.63 -15.36 -42.59
N ASN A 150 -20.64 -16.17 -43.00
CA ASN A 150 -20.87 -17.44 -43.66
C ASN A 150 -21.07 -18.62 -42.68
N VAL A 151 -21.01 -18.38 -41.35
CA VAL A 151 -21.20 -19.41 -40.33
C VAL A 151 -22.59 -19.29 -39.71
N ALA A 152 -23.37 -20.37 -39.82
CA ALA A 152 -24.64 -20.51 -39.10
C ALA A 152 -24.41 -21.18 -37.74
N TRP A 153 -25.02 -20.63 -36.69
CA TRP A 153 -24.98 -21.16 -35.33
C TRP A 153 -26.39 -21.64 -34.94
N SER A 154 -26.49 -22.82 -34.35
CA SER A 154 -27.71 -23.33 -33.72
C SER A 154 -27.42 -23.67 -32.26
N ASP A 155 -28.32 -23.24 -31.39
CA ASP A 155 -28.34 -23.52 -29.96
C ASP A 155 -29.71 -24.11 -29.61
N GLU A 156 -29.75 -25.08 -28.70
CA GLU A 156 -30.99 -25.61 -28.13
C GLU A 156 -31.11 -25.08 -26.71
N SER A 157 -32.19 -24.32 -26.44
CA SER A 157 -32.51 -23.76 -25.13
C SER A 157 -33.21 -24.78 -24.21
#